data_AF-A0A7W0YN39-F1
#
_entry.id   AF-A0A7W0YN39-F1
#
_cell.length_a   1.000
_cell.length_b   1.000
_cell.length_c   1.000
_cell.angle_alpha   90.00
_cell.angle_beta   90.00
_cell.angle_gamma   90.00
#
_symmetry.space_group_name_H-M   'P 1'
#
loop_
_entity.id
_entity.type
_entity.pdbx_description
1 polymer ?
#
loop_
_entity_poly.entity_id
_entity_poly.type
_entity_poly.pdbx_seq_one_letter_code
_entity_poly.pdbx_strand_id
1 'polypeptide(L)'
;MSELAPHPVEPPAQPAAAWDPFQLMDRMDEEALRRELEGVAPTDLVYVVKEGGQEVVGLSKTGVDECCMALVAQGQVIREEDLQHEVMGEGDDREALFKVKAARFAVSPAGQEVRLDQVIGVKRQPLFYEPAQLDLEARVPSKKYKGKTYRELLASAEGRDYLAWMAENFNEPEIRDFVRRILAGEEVVAQRDRQLNPHWYEAGAMKAARNARFRLIPGNVRAQVIATARQSGQTRVLDAQPGAMRGVSKATPEQIPTPAAAAPAERAEAVSRIGPYAPTEKQVAFYQRLAESPVFTEEERRRALEWLTTKATRQTIKDQIDWLKRQVETRRAKRADESAA
;
A
#
# COMPACT_ATOMS: atom_id res chain seq x y z
N MET A 1 38.20 -23.23 53.46
CA MET A 1 36.85 -22.77 53.12
C MET A 1 37.00 -21.90 51.87
N SER A 2 36.77 -22.48 50.69
CA SER A 2 36.84 -21.74 49.42
C SER A 2 35.44 -21.22 49.12
N GLU A 3 35.31 -19.90 49.09
CA GLU A 3 34.09 -19.22 48.66
C GLU A 3 33.87 -19.49 47.18
N LEU A 4 32.79 -20.22 46.87
CA LEU A 4 32.27 -20.41 45.52
C LEU A 4 31.73 -19.06 45.03
N ALA A 5 32.40 -18.47 44.05
CA ALA A 5 31.92 -17.27 43.38
C ALA A 5 30.56 -17.56 42.71
N PRO A 6 29.55 -16.68 42.86
CA PRO A 6 28.25 -16.87 42.23
C PRO A 6 28.37 -16.80 40.71
N HIS A 7 27.86 -17.82 40.03
CA HIS A 7 27.76 -17.84 38.57
C HIS A 7 26.93 -16.64 38.08
N PRO A 8 27.37 -15.94 37.03
CA PRO A 8 26.60 -14.85 36.43
C PRO A 8 25.30 -15.43 35.85
N VAL A 9 24.17 -14.90 36.34
CA VAL A 9 22.85 -15.21 35.79
C VAL A 9 22.79 -14.63 34.38
N GLU A 10 22.71 -15.50 33.39
CA GLU A 10 22.57 -15.13 31.99
C GLU A 10 21.26 -14.35 31.80
N PRO A 11 21.27 -13.12 31.27
CA PRO A 11 20.05 -12.36 31.07
C PRO A 11 19.14 -13.09 30.08
N PRO A 12 17.81 -13.16 30.33
CA PRO A 12 16.90 -13.85 29.44
C PRO A 12 16.97 -13.25 28.04
N ALA A 13 17.11 -14.12 27.03
CA ALA A 13 17.09 -13.73 25.62
C ALA A 13 15.84 -12.88 25.35
N GLN A 14 16.03 -11.66 24.87
CA GLN A 14 14.92 -10.80 24.51
C GLN A 14 14.11 -11.49 23.40
N PRO A 15 12.79 -11.65 23.55
CA PRO A 15 11.98 -12.24 22.50
C PRO A 15 12.12 -11.38 21.25
N ALA A 16 12.44 -12.01 20.11
CA ALA A 16 12.43 -11.33 18.81
C ALA A 16 11.11 -10.57 18.70
N ALA A 17 11.19 -9.25 18.47
CA ALA A 17 10.01 -8.40 18.45
C ALA A 17 8.97 -8.99 17.50
N ALA A 18 7.77 -9.32 17.98
CA ALA A 18 6.72 -9.83 17.14
C ALA A 18 6.28 -8.71 16.20
N TRP A 19 6.33 -8.96 14.89
CA TRP A 19 6.03 -7.93 13.90
C TRP A 19 4.54 -7.80 13.72
N ASP A 20 4.06 -6.57 13.69
CA ASP A 20 2.70 -6.27 13.26
C ASP A 20 2.53 -6.66 11.76
N PRO A 21 1.44 -7.36 11.38
CA PRO A 21 1.11 -7.65 9.97
C PRO A 21 1.33 -6.49 9.00
N PHE A 22 1.04 -5.26 9.39
CA PHE A 22 1.22 -4.09 8.54
C PHE A 22 2.70 -3.75 8.31
N GLN A 23 3.56 -3.95 9.30
CA GLN A 23 5.01 -3.77 9.16
C GLN A 23 5.60 -4.84 8.23
N LEU A 24 5.08 -6.07 8.29
CA LEU A 24 5.48 -7.12 7.36
C LEU A 24 5.12 -6.76 5.92
N MET A 25 3.87 -6.30 5.68
CA MET A 25 3.44 -5.83 4.36
C MET A 25 4.26 -4.64 3.86
N ASP A 26 4.57 -3.67 4.74
CA ASP A 26 5.44 -2.54 4.40
C ASP A 26 6.83 -2.98 3.94
N ARG A 27 7.41 -3.98 4.61
CA ARG A 27 8.72 -4.54 4.23
C ARG A 27 8.65 -5.26 2.88
N MET A 28 7.55 -5.94 2.60
CA MET A 28 7.34 -6.58 1.31
C MET A 28 7.21 -5.57 0.17
N ASP A 29 6.53 -4.45 0.42
CA ASP A 29 6.47 -3.36 -0.56
C ASP A 29 7.85 -2.72 -0.78
N GLU A 30 8.70 -2.61 0.24
CA GLU A 30 10.10 -2.20 0.06
C GLU A 30 10.90 -3.20 -0.78
N GLU A 31 10.71 -4.50 -0.55
CA GLU A 31 11.35 -5.53 -1.35
C GLU A 31 10.86 -5.52 -2.80
N ALA A 32 9.55 -5.35 -3.00
CA ALA A 32 8.94 -5.21 -4.31
C ALA A 32 9.49 -3.98 -5.06
N LEU A 33 9.62 -2.84 -4.38
CA LEU A 33 10.24 -1.64 -4.96
C LEU A 33 11.70 -1.88 -5.33
N ARG A 34 12.49 -2.52 -4.46
CA ARG A 34 13.89 -2.83 -4.76
C ARG A 34 14.01 -3.72 -6.00
N ARG A 35 13.17 -4.76 -6.09
CA ARG A 35 13.08 -5.65 -7.26
C ARG A 35 12.68 -4.87 -8.52
N GLU A 36 11.74 -3.95 -8.41
CA GLU A 36 11.31 -3.10 -9.53
C GLU A 36 12.44 -2.20 -10.04
N LEU A 37 13.23 -1.61 -9.13
CA LEU A 37 14.44 -0.84 -9.47
C LEU A 37 15.51 -1.72 -10.14
N GLU A 38 15.54 -3.01 -9.83
CA GLU A 38 16.37 -4.02 -10.49
C GLU A 38 15.76 -4.56 -11.81
N GLY A 39 14.62 -4.01 -12.24
CA GLY A 39 13.91 -4.40 -13.47
C GLY A 39 13.00 -5.62 -13.33
N VAL A 40 12.72 -6.08 -12.11
CA VAL A 40 11.83 -7.22 -11.81
C VAL A 40 10.48 -6.69 -11.34
N ALA A 41 9.45 -6.82 -12.19
CA ALA A 41 8.10 -6.37 -11.87
C ALA A 41 7.45 -7.25 -10.78
N PRO A 42 6.92 -6.66 -9.68
CA PRO A 42 6.17 -7.41 -8.68
C PRO A 42 4.78 -7.79 -9.19
N THR A 43 4.43 -9.07 -9.08
CA THR A 43 3.17 -9.64 -9.58
C THR A 43 2.09 -9.81 -8.52
N ASP A 44 2.47 -9.79 -7.24
CA ASP A 44 1.55 -9.99 -6.13
C ASP A 44 0.63 -8.79 -6.00
N LEU A 45 -0.69 -8.99 -6.04
CA LEU A 45 -1.68 -7.92 -5.86
C LEU A 45 -2.16 -7.83 -4.40
N VAL A 46 -2.14 -8.96 -3.68
CA VAL A 46 -2.69 -9.07 -2.32
C VAL A 46 -1.71 -9.80 -1.43
N TYR A 47 -1.54 -9.29 -0.21
CA TYR A 47 -0.89 -9.98 0.89
C TYR A 47 -1.94 -10.51 1.86
N VAL A 48 -1.77 -11.76 2.29
CA VAL A 48 -2.61 -12.38 3.31
C VAL A 48 -1.71 -12.87 4.43
N VAL A 49 -1.81 -12.23 5.59
CA VAL A 49 -1.10 -12.65 6.81
C VAL A 49 -2.03 -13.53 7.63
N LYS A 50 -1.63 -14.78 7.93
CA LYS A 50 -2.43 -15.73 8.70
C LYS A 50 -1.84 -15.99 10.08
N GLU A 51 -2.67 -15.96 11.11
CA GLU A 51 -2.30 -16.38 12.46
C GLU A 51 -3.51 -16.92 13.22
N GLY A 52 -3.39 -18.13 13.81
CA GLY A 52 -4.43 -18.66 14.70
C GLY A 52 -5.84 -18.73 14.10
N GLY A 53 -5.95 -18.95 12.78
CA GLY A 53 -7.24 -18.99 12.05
C GLY A 53 -7.81 -17.62 11.68
N GLN A 54 -7.12 -16.53 12.02
CA GLN A 54 -7.44 -15.18 11.56
C GLN A 54 -6.59 -14.82 10.33
N GLU A 55 -7.17 -14.01 9.43
CA GLU A 55 -6.49 -13.50 8.25
C GLU A 55 -6.55 -11.97 8.20
N VAL A 56 -5.42 -11.32 7.97
CA VAL A 56 -5.34 -9.91 7.61
C VAL A 56 -5.00 -9.80 6.14
N VAL A 57 -5.87 -9.14 5.39
CA VAL A 57 -5.75 -8.97 3.94
C VAL A 57 -5.37 -7.52 3.64
N GLY A 58 -4.28 -7.32 2.89
CA GLY A 58 -3.84 -6.01 2.43
C GLY A 58 -3.56 -6.04 0.94
N LEU A 59 -3.86 -4.94 0.24
CA LEU A 59 -3.41 -4.75 -1.15
C LEU A 59 -1.90 -4.46 -1.15
N SER A 60 -1.14 -5.03 -2.07
CA SER A 60 0.24 -4.61 -2.31
C SER A 60 0.29 -3.22 -2.98
N LYS A 61 1.49 -2.70 -3.26
CA LYS A 61 1.65 -1.57 -4.21
C LYS A 61 0.93 -1.86 -5.53
N THR A 62 1.24 -2.98 -6.18
CA THR A 62 0.64 -3.38 -7.46
C THR A 62 -0.88 -3.54 -7.36
N GLY A 63 -1.39 -4.05 -6.22
CA GLY A 63 -2.83 -4.14 -5.97
C GLY A 63 -3.53 -2.78 -5.86
N VAL A 64 -2.86 -1.78 -5.30
CA VAL A 64 -3.36 -0.39 -5.28
C VAL A 64 -3.37 0.20 -6.70
N ASP A 65 -2.32 -0.06 -7.49
CA ASP A 65 -2.25 0.37 -8.89
C ASP A 65 -3.37 -0.27 -9.72
N GLU A 66 -3.64 -1.56 -9.53
CA GLU A 66 -4.74 -2.29 -10.17
C GLU A 66 -6.11 -1.70 -9.80
N CYS A 67 -6.30 -1.30 -8.54
CA CYS A 67 -7.51 -0.59 -8.13
C CYS A 67 -7.66 0.76 -8.84
N CYS A 68 -6.56 1.50 -9.03
CA CYS A 68 -6.57 2.74 -9.80
C CYS A 68 -6.96 2.47 -11.26
N MET A 69 -6.46 1.40 -11.88
CA MET A 69 -6.84 1.01 -13.24
C MET A 69 -8.31 0.61 -13.35
N ALA A 70 -8.84 -0.11 -12.35
CA ALA A 70 -10.27 -0.43 -12.27
C ALA A 70 -11.16 0.82 -12.15
N LEU A 71 -10.66 1.89 -11.51
CA LEU A 71 -11.34 3.19 -11.49
C LEU A 71 -11.30 3.89 -12.86
N VAL A 72 -10.20 3.78 -13.60
CA VAL A 72 -10.08 4.35 -14.96
C VAL A 72 -11.17 3.79 -15.87
N ALA A 73 -11.41 2.47 -15.79
CA ALA A 73 -12.50 1.82 -16.53
C ALA A 73 -13.91 2.35 -16.17
N GLN A 74 -14.05 3.00 -15.02
CA GLN A 74 -15.29 3.62 -14.54
C GLN A 74 -15.33 5.15 -14.80
N GLY A 75 -14.38 5.68 -15.58
CA GLY A 75 -14.27 7.12 -15.82
C GLY A 75 -13.80 7.90 -14.59
N GLN A 76 -13.01 7.28 -13.71
CA GLN A 76 -12.43 7.94 -12.55
C GLN A 76 -10.91 7.80 -12.54
N VAL A 77 -10.20 8.85 -12.13
CA VAL A 77 -8.74 8.84 -11.98
C VAL A 77 -8.35 9.36 -10.62
N ILE A 78 -7.24 8.87 -10.08
CA ILE A 78 -6.61 9.45 -8.90
C ILE A 78 -5.34 10.15 -9.36
N ARG A 79 -5.17 11.43 -8.98
CA ARG A 79 -3.98 12.22 -9.30
C ARG A 79 -3.27 12.62 -8.01
N GLU A 80 -1.95 12.52 -8.03
CA GLU A 80 -1.07 13.07 -7.00
C GLU A 80 -0.87 14.56 -7.34
N GLU A 81 -1.24 15.44 -6.42
CA GLU A 81 -1.23 16.90 -6.63
C GLU A 81 0.02 17.57 -6.04
N ASP A 82 0.51 17.03 -4.93
CA ASP A 82 1.65 17.59 -4.21
C ASP A 82 2.38 16.50 -3.43
N LEU A 83 3.71 16.63 -3.34
CA LEU A 83 4.60 15.78 -2.56
C LEU A 83 5.54 16.68 -1.76
N GLN A 84 5.41 16.61 -0.44
CA GLN A 84 6.27 17.32 0.50
C GLN A 84 7.01 16.32 1.38
N HIS A 85 8.22 16.68 1.81
CA HIS A 85 8.94 15.91 2.81
C HIS A 85 9.71 16.82 3.77
N GLU A 86 9.91 16.32 4.98
CA GLU A 86 10.67 16.98 6.04
C GLU A 86 11.57 15.94 6.72
N VAL A 87 12.88 16.22 6.79
CA VAL A 87 13.84 15.39 7.52
C VAL A 87 13.85 15.85 8.98
N MET A 88 13.67 14.91 9.89
CA MET A 88 13.60 15.12 11.33
C MET A 88 14.65 14.26 12.05
N GLY A 89 15.07 14.71 13.24
CA GLY A 89 16.05 14.00 14.07
C GLY A 89 17.50 14.35 13.72
N GLU A 90 18.44 13.73 14.43
CA GLU A 90 19.89 13.93 14.28
C GLU A 90 20.61 12.57 14.20
N GLY A 91 21.82 12.56 13.63
CA GLY A 91 22.63 11.34 13.51
C GLY A 91 21.96 10.21 12.72
N ASP A 92 21.98 9.01 13.29
CA ASP A 92 21.51 7.76 12.69
C ASP A 92 20.04 7.44 13.02
N ASP A 93 19.39 8.29 13.83
CA ASP A 93 17.96 8.23 14.12
C ASP A 93 17.16 9.17 13.21
N ARG A 94 17.78 9.70 12.16
CA ARG A 94 17.10 10.57 11.20
C ARG A 94 16.01 9.82 10.45
N GLU A 95 14.88 10.48 10.33
CA GLU A 95 13.71 10.01 9.58
C GLU A 95 13.20 11.11 8.66
N ALA A 96 12.59 10.74 7.55
CA ALA A 96 11.86 11.67 6.70
C ALA A 96 10.34 11.42 6.81
N LEU A 97 9.60 12.50 7.06
CA LEU A 97 8.13 12.51 6.99
C LEU A 97 7.69 12.97 5.61
N PHE A 98 7.13 12.05 4.83
CA PHE A 98 6.54 12.31 3.53
C PHE A 98 5.05 12.59 3.67
N LYS A 99 4.57 13.60 2.93
CA LYS A 99 3.16 13.99 2.83
C LYS A 99 2.80 14.07 1.35
N VAL A 100 1.90 13.21 0.90
CA VAL A 100 1.38 13.23 -0.48
C VAL A 100 -0.06 13.66 -0.46
N LYS A 101 -0.38 14.72 -1.18
CA LYS A 101 -1.75 15.14 -1.43
C LYS A 101 -2.24 14.50 -2.72
N ALA A 102 -3.36 13.79 -2.64
CA ALA A 102 -3.97 13.18 -3.81
C ALA A 102 -5.46 13.51 -3.87
N ALA A 103 -6.00 13.56 -5.07
CA ALA A 103 -7.42 13.78 -5.30
C ALA A 103 -7.96 12.80 -6.35
N ARG A 104 -9.22 12.40 -6.21
CA ARG A 104 -9.92 11.60 -7.20
C ARG A 104 -10.79 12.50 -8.06
N PHE A 105 -10.86 12.19 -9.34
CA PHE A 105 -11.60 12.94 -10.33
C PHE A 105 -12.53 12.00 -11.10
N ALA A 106 -13.74 12.45 -11.40
CA ALA A 106 -14.53 11.89 -12.49
C ALA A 106 -14.11 12.56 -13.80
N VAL A 107 -13.92 11.77 -14.84
CA VAL A 107 -13.46 12.21 -16.16
C VAL A 107 -14.55 11.90 -17.18
N SER A 108 -15.03 12.92 -17.89
CA SER A 108 -16.00 12.74 -18.96
C SER A 108 -15.33 12.16 -20.22
N PRO A 109 -16.09 11.59 -21.18
CA PRO A 109 -15.54 11.17 -22.47
C PRO A 109 -14.87 12.30 -23.27
N ALA A 110 -15.23 13.56 -22.99
CA ALA A 110 -14.61 14.74 -23.57
C ALA A 110 -13.34 15.19 -22.83
N GLY A 111 -12.90 14.46 -21.81
CA GLY A 111 -11.71 14.77 -21.01
C GLY A 111 -11.93 15.86 -19.94
N GLN A 112 -13.17 16.26 -19.67
CA GLN A 112 -13.46 17.22 -18.60
C GLN A 112 -13.38 16.52 -17.25
N GLU A 113 -12.69 17.14 -16.30
CA GLU A 113 -12.46 16.58 -14.97
C GLU A 113 -13.28 17.30 -13.90
N VAL A 114 -13.87 16.50 -13.02
CA VAL A 114 -14.60 16.95 -11.84
C VAL A 114 -13.98 16.31 -10.61
N ARG A 115 -13.38 17.11 -9.73
CA ARG A 115 -12.82 16.62 -8.46
C ARG A 115 -13.95 16.09 -7.57
N LEU A 116 -13.79 14.87 -7.07
CA LEU A 116 -14.75 14.16 -6.22
C LEU A 116 -14.37 14.27 -4.74
N ASP A 117 -13.12 13.93 -4.41
CA ASP A 117 -12.57 13.96 -3.06
C ASP A 117 -11.06 14.15 -3.06
N GLN A 118 -10.50 14.44 -1.89
CA GLN A 118 -9.08 14.73 -1.69
C GLN A 118 -8.65 14.23 -0.31
N VAL A 119 -7.44 13.68 -0.24
CA VAL A 119 -6.83 13.20 1.00
C VAL A 119 -5.34 13.52 1.02
N ILE A 120 -4.75 13.40 2.21
CA ILE A 120 -3.30 13.42 2.39
C ILE A 120 -2.87 12.04 2.88
N GLY A 121 -1.96 11.39 2.17
CA GLY A 121 -1.21 10.22 2.62
C GLY A 121 0.07 10.67 3.33
N VAL A 122 0.43 9.96 4.39
CA VAL A 122 1.64 10.25 5.16
C VAL A 122 2.46 8.97 5.36
N LYS A 123 3.78 9.11 5.39
CA LYS A 123 4.70 8.03 5.77
C LYS A 123 5.94 8.59 6.44
N ARG A 124 6.36 7.98 7.55
CA ARG A 124 7.71 8.15 8.12
C ARG A 124 8.61 7.06 7.54
N GLN A 125 9.78 7.46 7.05
CA GLN A 125 10.77 6.55 6.49
C GLN A 125 12.12 6.80 7.18
N PRO A 126 12.69 5.79 7.87
CA PRO A 126 14.05 5.86 8.36
C PRO A 126 15.03 6.13 7.22
N LEU A 127 15.94 7.08 7.42
CA LEU A 127 17.02 7.34 6.46
C LEU A 127 18.07 6.24 6.53
N PHE A 128 18.25 5.65 7.71
CA PHE A 128 19.21 4.61 7.96
C PHE A 128 18.51 3.27 8.13
N TYR A 129 19.14 2.21 7.63
CA TYR A 129 18.73 0.85 7.94
C TYR A 129 19.73 0.21 8.89
N GLU A 130 19.24 -0.65 9.76
CA GLU A 130 20.10 -1.56 10.52
C GLU A 130 20.58 -2.63 9.54
N PRO A 131 21.87 -2.65 9.19
CA PRO A 131 22.40 -3.71 8.36
C PRO A 131 22.16 -5.06 9.04
N ALA A 132 21.93 -6.10 8.23
CA ALA A 132 21.84 -7.45 8.75
C ALA A 132 23.10 -7.76 9.58
N GLN A 133 22.88 -8.39 10.73
CA GLN A 133 23.95 -8.84 11.60
C GLN A 133 24.90 -9.74 10.80
N LEU A 134 26.20 -9.49 10.93
CA LEU A 134 27.23 -10.34 10.34
C LEU A 134 27.46 -11.51 11.28
N ASP A 135 26.96 -12.68 10.88
CA ASP A 135 27.23 -13.96 11.52
C ASP A 135 27.69 -14.99 10.48
N LEU A 136 27.94 -16.23 10.92
CA LEU A 136 28.40 -17.30 10.03
C LEU A 136 27.34 -17.72 8.99
N GLU A 137 26.06 -17.43 9.22
CA GLU A 137 24.97 -17.74 8.29
C GLU A 137 24.72 -16.61 7.28
N ALA A 138 25.29 -15.43 7.51
CA ALA A 138 25.19 -14.32 6.58
C ALA A 138 25.77 -14.70 5.20
N ARG A 139 25.10 -14.22 4.14
CA ARG A 139 25.53 -14.45 2.76
C ARG A 139 26.70 -13.56 2.41
N VAL A 140 27.69 -14.15 1.75
CA VAL A 140 28.92 -13.45 1.36
C VAL A 140 28.63 -12.52 0.18
N PRO A 141 29.02 -11.22 0.24
CA PRO A 141 28.77 -10.24 -0.82
C PRO A 141 29.74 -10.44 -2.00
N SER A 142 29.69 -11.61 -2.63
CA SER A 142 30.57 -12.03 -3.71
C SER A 142 29.79 -12.39 -4.97
N LYS A 143 30.27 -11.91 -6.12
CA LYS A 143 29.79 -12.41 -7.42
C LYS A 143 30.20 -13.86 -7.66
N LYS A 144 31.42 -14.26 -7.22
CA LYS A 144 31.95 -15.62 -7.38
C LYS A 144 31.20 -16.63 -6.52
N TYR A 145 30.89 -16.26 -5.27
CA TYR A 145 30.22 -17.12 -4.29
C TYR A 145 28.79 -16.65 -4.01
N LYS A 146 28.04 -16.29 -5.06
CA LYS A 146 26.69 -15.74 -4.93
C LYS A 146 25.79 -16.72 -4.19
N GLY A 147 25.22 -16.27 -3.06
CA GLY A 147 24.28 -17.04 -2.25
C GLY A 147 24.92 -17.97 -1.21
N LYS A 148 26.25 -18.10 -1.19
CA LYS A 148 26.95 -18.88 -0.17
C LYS A 148 27.08 -18.13 1.15
N THR A 149 27.05 -18.86 2.26
CA THR A 149 27.27 -18.30 3.61
C THR A 149 28.74 -18.31 4.01
N TYR A 150 29.11 -17.53 5.03
CA TYR A 150 30.46 -17.55 5.58
C TYR A 150 30.82 -18.95 6.11
N ARG A 151 29.88 -19.66 6.76
CA ARG A 151 30.05 -21.04 7.22
C ARG A 151 30.37 -21.99 6.07
N GLU A 152 29.62 -21.90 4.96
CA GLU A 152 29.86 -22.75 3.79
C GLU A 152 31.25 -22.51 3.19
N LEU A 153 31.71 -21.26 3.14
CA LEU A 153 33.06 -20.96 2.65
C LEU A 153 34.15 -21.46 3.60
N LEU A 154 33.98 -21.33 4.92
CA LEU A 154 34.91 -21.86 5.91
C LEU A 154 35.04 -23.39 5.86
N ALA A 155 34.05 -24.10 5.34
CA ALA A 155 34.09 -25.55 5.19
C ALA A 155 34.98 -26.04 4.02
N SER A 156 35.41 -25.14 3.13
CA SER A 156 36.20 -25.49 1.93
C SER A 156 37.54 -24.76 1.89
N ALA A 157 38.59 -25.39 1.33
CA ALA A 157 39.90 -24.74 1.19
C ALA A 157 39.82 -23.50 0.30
N GLU A 158 39.18 -23.61 -0.87
CA GLU A 158 39.01 -22.49 -1.81
C GLU A 158 38.18 -21.34 -1.22
N GLY A 159 37.19 -21.66 -0.38
CA GLY A 159 36.41 -20.67 0.35
C GLY A 159 37.24 -19.95 1.42
N ARG A 160 38.09 -20.66 2.16
CA ARG A 160 39.03 -20.05 3.13
C ARG A 160 40.03 -19.13 2.44
N ASP A 161 40.59 -19.53 1.30
CA ASP A 161 41.51 -18.69 0.53
C ASP A 161 40.82 -17.40 0.07
N TYR A 162 39.56 -17.50 -0.35
CA TYR A 162 38.77 -16.33 -0.70
C TYR A 162 38.47 -15.42 0.49
N LEU A 163 38.13 -16.00 1.65
CA LEU A 163 37.92 -15.24 2.87
C LEU A 163 39.22 -14.56 3.33
N ALA A 164 40.37 -15.22 3.21
CA ALA A 164 41.67 -14.62 3.51
C ALA A 164 41.94 -13.41 2.60
N TRP A 165 41.64 -13.54 1.30
CA TRP A 165 41.69 -12.41 0.38
C TRP A 165 40.73 -11.27 0.78
N MET A 166 39.49 -11.59 1.19
CA MET A 166 38.52 -10.59 1.65
C MET A 166 39.02 -9.85 2.88
N ALA A 167 39.60 -10.54 3.86
CA ALA A 167 40.16 -9.95 5.09
C ALA A 167 41.22 -8.87 4.83
N GLU A 168 41.87 -8.89 3.68
CA GLU A 168 42.89 -7.90 3.30
C GLU A 168 42.33 -6.83 2.35
N ASN A 169 41.56 -7.26 1.35
CA ASN A 169 41.28 -6.47 0.15
C ASN A 169 39.85 -5.92 0.07
N PHE A 170 38.93 -6.34 0.94
CA PHE A 170 37.55 -5.86 0.88
C PHE A 170 37.46 -4.38 1.32
N ASN A 171 36.64 -3.58 0.62
CA ASN A 171 36.57 -2.13 0.87
C ASN A 171 35.97 -1.77 2.23
N GLU A 172 35.14 -2.65 2.79
CA GLU A 172 34.43 -2.41 4.04
C GLU A 172 35.24 -2.94 5.23
N PRO A 173 35.74 -2.07 6.12
CA PRO A 173 36.60 -2.48 7.22
C PRO A 173 35.89 -3.43 8.19
N GLU A 174 34.59 -3.25 8.42
CA GLU A 174 33.80 -4.08 9.33
C GLU A 174 33.72 -5.53 8.82
N ILE A 175 33.58 -5.71 7.49
CA ILE A 175 33.60 -7.03 6.86
C ILE A 175 35.01 -7.63 6.94
N ARG A 176 36.07 -6.84 6.73
CA ARG A 176 37.45 -7.34 6.87
C ARG A 176 37.72 -7.85 8.28
N ASP A 177 37.35 -7.07 9.28
CA ASP A 177 37.58 -7.41 10.68
C ASP A 177 36.76 -8.62 11.10
N PHE A 178 35.49 -8.69 10.68
CA PHE A 178 34.66 -9.89 10.86
C PHE A 178 35.32 -11.12 10.24
N VAL A 179 35.76 -11.04 8.99
CA VAL A 179 36.37 -12.17 8.27
C VAL A 179 37.70 -12.62 8.91
N ARG A 180 38.53 -11.68 9.40
CA ARG A 180 39.76 -12.02 10.14
C ARG A 180 39.46 -12.84 11.39
N ARG A 181 38.45 -12.45 12.15
CA ARG A 181 38.10 -13.10 13.42
C ARG A 181 37.53 -14.50 13.19
N ILE A 182 36.63 -14.69 12.22
CA ILE A 182 36.11 -16.03 11.92
C ILE A 182 37.18 -16.96 11.34
N LEU A 183 38.17 -16.43 10.60
CA LEU A 183 39.32 -17.22 10.13
C LEU A 183 40.26 -17.61 11.28
N ALA A 184 40.32 -16.80 12.34
CA ALA A 184 41.02 -17.13 13.59
C ALA A 184 40.25 -18.15 14.45
N GLY A 185 39.06 -18.57 14.03
CA GLY A 185 38.22 -19.51 14.77
C GLY A 185 37.37 -18.88 15.88
N GLU A 186 37.25 -17.55 15.91
CA GLU A 186 36.35 -16.87 16.83
C GLU A 186 34.89 -17.00 16.36
N GLU A 187 33.99 -17.41 17.25
CA GLU A 187 32.55 -17.25 17.03
C GLU A 187 32.17 -15.80 17.31
N VAL A 188 32.07 -15.02 16.24
CA VAL A 188 31.80 -13.59 16.32
C VAL A 188 30.47 -13.28 15.69
N VAL A 189 29.76 -12.39 16.34
CA VAL A 189 28.60 -11.74 15.79
C VAL A 189 28.93 -10.26 15.74
N ALA A 190 29.11 -9.72 14.53
CA ALA A 190 29.46 -8.32 14.33
C ALA A 190 28.22 -7.50 13.96
N GLN A 191 27.98 -6.42 14.70
CA GLN A 191 27.03 -5.38 14.29
C GLN A 191 27.78 -4.41 13.37
N ARG A 192 27.18 -4.14 12.20
CA ARG A 192 27.68 -3.11 11.28
C ARG A 192 27.02 -1.78 11.66
N ASP A 193 27.74 -0.69 11.44
CA ASP A 193 27.19 0.65 11.62
C ASP A 193 25.97 0.86 10.71
N ARG A 194 25.01 1.63 11.20
CA ARG A 194 23.80 1.97 10.45
C ARG A 194 24.18 2.61 9.12
N GLN A 195 23.60 2.12 8.04
CA GLN A 195 23.92 2.61 6.70
C GLN A 195 22.79 3.47 6.16
N LEU A 196 23.16 4.58 5.51
CA LEU A 196 22.20 5.41 4.80
C LEU A 196 21.55 4.57 3.69
N ASN A 197 20.23 4.44 3.73
CA ASN A 197 19.46 3.78 2.68
C ASN A 197 19.48 4.67 1.43
N PRO A 198 20.13 4.28 0.31
CA PRO A 198 20.20 5.12 -0.88
C PRO A 198 18.84 5.40 -1.52
N HIS A 199 17.80 4.63 -1.17
CA HIS A 199 16.45 4.74 -1.70
C HIS A 199 15.43 5.19 -0.65
N TRP A 200 15.87 5.85 0.43
CA TRP A 200 14.95 6.34 1.48
C TRP A 200 13.90 7.29 0.89
N TYR A 201 14.28 8.10 -0.10
CA TYR A 201 13.40 9.07 -0.71
C TYR A 201 12.29 8.41 -1.52
N GLU A 202 12.67 7.56 -2.48
CA GLU A 202 11.74 6.84 -3.34
C GLU A 202 10.82 5.92 -2.53
N ALA A 203 11.36 5.21 -1.54
CA ALA A 203 10.57 4.35 -0.66
C ALA A 203 9.55 5.16 0.14
N GLY A 204 9.97 6.27 0.74
CA GLY A 204 9.10 7.11 1.55
C GLY A 204 8.00 7.79 0.72
N ALA A 205 8.36 8.40 -0.41
CA ALA A 205 7.44 9.05 -1.32
C ALA A 205 6.41 8.07 -1.90
N MET A 206 6.87 6.91 -2.41
CA MET A 206 6.01 5.88 -2.97
C MET A 206 5.00 5.35 -1.95
N LYS A 207 5.43 5.08 -0.71
CA LYS A 207 4.52 4.60 0.35
C LYS A 207 3.51 5.67 0.77
N ALA A 208 3.93 6.93 0.89
CA ALA A 208 3.01 8.02 1.18
C ALA A 208 1.96 8.18 0.06
N ALA A 209 2.40 8.08 -1.20
CA ALA A 209 1.52 8.09 -2.37
C ALA A 209 0.55 6.92 -2.39
N ARG A 210 1.03 5.69 -2.16
CA ARG A 210 0.19 4.50 -2.01
C ARG A 210 -0.86 4.69 -0.92
N ASN A 211 -0.47 5.21 0.25
CA ASN A 211 -1.39 5.48 1.35
C ASN A 211 -2.46 6.52 0.97
N ALA A 212 -2.10 7.56 0.21
CA ALA A 212 -3.04 8.55 -0.30
C ALA A 212 -4.04 7.91 -1.29
N ARG A 213 -3.54 7.15 -2.27
CA ARG A 213 -4.36 6.45 -3.26
C ARG A 213 -5.29 5.44 -2.63
N PHE A 214 -4.79 4.60 -1.72
CA PHE A 214 -5.59 3.60 -1.01
C PHE A 214 -6.80 4.19 -0.28
N ARG A 215 -6.65 5.39 0.30
CA ARG A 215 -7.74 6.11 0.97
C ARG A 215 -8.81 6.65 0.01
N LEU A 216 -8.46 6.91 -1.25
CA LEU A 216 -9.39 7.37 -2.29
C LEU A 216 -10.09 6.23 -3.04
N ILE A 217 -9.60 5.00 -2.92
CA ILE A 217 -10.18 3.84 -3.58
C ILE A 217 -11.45 3.39 -2.83
N PRO A 218 -12.61 3.32 -3.50
CA PRO A 218 -13.84 2.78 -2.92
C PRO A 218 -13.68 1.33 -2.44
N GLY A 219 -14.32 0.99 -1.31
CA GLY A 219 -14.27 -0.37 -0.74
C GLY A 219 -14.74 -1.48 -1.70
N ASN A 220 -15.73 -1.20 -2.57
CA ASN A 220 -16.19 -2.16 -3.58
C ASN A 220 -15.12 -2.45 -4.64
N VAL A 221 -14.34 -1.46 -5.05
CA VAL A 221 -13.23 -1.65 -6.00
C VAL A 221 -12.12 -2.48 -5.34
N ARG A 222 -11.79 -2.20 -4.08
CA ARG A 222 -10.83 -3.02 -3.30
C ARG A 222 -11.28 -4.47 -3.23
N ALA A 223 -12.54 -4.71 -2.85
CA ALA A 223 -13.09 -6.06 -2.72
C ALA A 223 -13.07 -6.82 -4.06
N GLN A 224 -13.37 -6.14 -5.17
CA GLN A 224 -13.29 -6.73 -6.51
C GLN A 224 -11.86 -7.15 -6.86
N VAL A 225 -10.87 -6.27 -6.68
CA VAL A 225 -9.47 -6.58 -6.98
C VAL A 225 -8.95 -7.70 -6.08
N ILE A 226 -9.31 -7.71 -4.79
CA ILE A 226 -8.95 -8.79 -3.87
C ILE A 226 -9.55 -10.13 -4.32
N ALA A 227 -10.82 -10.15 -4.73
CA ALA A 227 -11.47 -11.37 -5.22
C ALA A 227 -10.79 -11.90 -6.49
N THR A 228 -10.51 -11.01 -7.45
CA THR A 228 -9.78 -11.37 -8.69
C THR A 228 -8.40 -11.92 -8.37
N ALA A 229 -7.62 -11.27 -7.50
CA ALA A 229 -6.29 -11.70 -7.12
C ALA A 229 -6.27 -13.07 -6.43
N ARG A 230 -7.31 -13.40 -5.65
CA ARG A 230 -7.48 -14.74 -5.07
C ARG A 230 -7.78 -15.79 -6.13
N GLN A 231 -8.59 -15.46 -7.12
CA GLN A 231 -8.94 -16.38 -8.21
C GLN A 231 -7.77 -16.60 -9.18
N SER A 232 -6.96 -15.57 -9.44
CA SER A 232 -5.82 -15.63 -10.37
C SER A 232 -4.52 -16.16 -9.74
N GLY A 233 -4.50 -16.42 -8.44
CA GLY A 233 -3.30 -16.84 -7.72
C GLY A 233 -2.27 -15.73 -7.50
N GLN A 234 -2.65 -14.46 -7.69
CA GLN A 234 -1.80 -13.28 -7.42
C GLN A 234 -1.86 -12.85 -5.94
N THR A 235 -2.08 -13.82 -5.05
CA THR A 235 -2.16 -13.62 -3.61
C THR A 235 -0.95 -14.28 -2.96
N ARG A 236 -0.18 -13.49 -2.21
CA ARG A 236 0.94 -14.00 -1.43
C ARG A 236 0.53 -14.19 0.02
N VAL A 237 0.53 -15.44 0.45
CA VAL A 237 0.24 -15.84 1.83
C VAL A 237 1.51 -15.78 2.66
N LEU A 238 1.38 -15.25 3.88
CA LEU A 238 2.46 -15.05 4.83
C LEU A 238 2.06 -15.66 6.16
N ASP A 239 2.94 -16.46 6.72
CA ASP A 239 2.78 -16.98 8.07
C ASP A 239 3.22 -15.91 9.07
N ALA A 240 2.31 -15.48 9.94
CA ALA A 240 2.67 -14.54 11.00
C ALA A 240 3.49 -15.25 12.07
N GLN A 241 4.39 -14.52 12.73
CA GLN A 241 5.00 -15.03 13.95
C GLN A 241 3.96 -15.14 15.06
N PRO A 242 3.99 -16.18 15.91
CA PRO A 242 3.07 -16.30 17.04
C PRO A 242 3.10 -15.05 17.93
N GLY A 243 1.92 -14.45 18.15
CA GLY A 243 1.73 -13.22 18.93
C GLY A 243 1.65 -11.93 18.11
N ALA A 244 1.94 -11.96 16.80
CA ALA A 244 1.91 -10.78 15.93
C ALA A 244 0.53 -10.10 15.87
N MET A 245 -0.55 -10.89 15.95
CA MET A 245 -1.93 -10.42 15.84
C MET A 245 -2.55 -10.03 17.18
N ARG A 246 -1.84 -10.18 18.31
CA ARG A 246 -2.39 -10.02 19.68
C ARG A 246 -2.83 -8.59 20.04
N GLY A 247 -2.62 -7.61 19.14
CA GLY A 247 -3.02 -6.20 19.32
C GLY A 247 -3.90 -5.60 18.22
N VAL A 248 -4.21 -6.34 17.15
CA VAL A 248 -4.90 -5.78 15.96
C VAL A 248 -6.40 -5.52 16.22
N SER A 249 -6.93 -5.93 17.38
CA SER A 249 -8.37 -5.96 17.72
C SER A 249 -9.09 -4.60 17.90
N LYS A 250 -8.61 -3.48 17.36
CA LYS A 250 -9.31 -2.17 17.46
C LYS A 250 -9.50 -1.39 16.15
N ALA A 251 -8.93 -1.81 15.04
CA ALA A 251 -9.37 -1.34 13.74
C ALA A 251 -10.43 -2.32 13.24
N THR A 252 -11.69 -1.89 13.08
CA THR A 252 -12.76 -2.74 12.54
C THR A 252 -12.26 -3.37 11.24
N PRO A 253 -12.04 -4.69 11.19
CA PRO A 253 -11.64 -5.32 9.94
C PRO A 253 -12.80 -5.10 8.97
N GLU A 254 -12.51 -4.62 7.76
CA GLU A 254 -13.40 -4.86 6.63
C GLU A 254 -13.42 -6.40 6.46
N GLN A 255 -14.32 -7.07 7.19
CA GLN A 255 -14.57 -8.49 7.06
C GLN A 255 -15.13 -8.69 5.65
N ILE A 256 -14.25 -9.06 4.72
CA ILE A 256 -14.64 -9.58 3.42
C ILE A 256 -15.29 -10.94 3.73
N PRO A 257 -16.60 -11.14 3.48
CA PRO A 257 -17.24 -12.41 3.78
C PRO A 257 -16.57 -13.53 2.99
N THR A 258 -16.11 -14.55 3.72
CA THR A 258 -15.63 -15.80 3.13
C THR A 258 -16.75 -16.43 2.31
N PRO A 259 -16.57 -16.74 1.01
CA PRO A 259 -17.60 -17.41 0.24
C PRO A 259 -17.76 -18.84 0.79
N ALA A 260 -18.94 -19.14 1.33
CA ALA A 260 -19.31 -20.49 1.72
C ALA A 260 -19.33 -21.41 0.49
N ALA A 261 -18.84 -22.65 0.65
CA ALA A 261 -18.77 -23.65 -0.40
C ALA A 261 -20.14 -23.84 -1.09
N ALA A 262 -20.19 -23.60 -2.39
CA ALA A 262 -21.40 -23.63 -3.18
C ALA A 262 -21.80 -25.08 -3.53
N ALA A 263 -23.02 -25.46 -3.15
CA ALA A 263 -23.79 -26.50 -3.83
C ALA A 263 -24.22 -26.00 -5.23
N PRO A 264 -24.46 -26.90 -6.20
CA PRO A 264 -24.72 -26.49 -7.57
C PRO A 264 -26.16 -25.95 -7.69
N ALA A 265 -26.28 -24.65 -7.97
CA ALA A 265 -27.55 -24.01 -8.27
C ALA A 265 -27.40 -23.12 -9.51
N GLU A 266 -28.47 -23.12 -10.30
CA GLU A 266 -28.61 -22.61 -11.65
C GLU A 266 -28.23 -21.14 -11.83
N ARG A 267 -27.86 -20.81 -13.08
CA ARG A 267 -27.58 -19.47 -13.60
C ARG A 267 -28.65 -18.46 -13.15
N ALA A 268 -28.33 -17.68 -12.12
CA ALA A 268 -29.00 -16.43 -11.81
C ALA A 268 -28.05 -15.26 -12.11
N GLU A 269 -28.56 -14.27 -12.85
CA GLU A 269 -27.85 -13.07 -13.28
C GLU A 269 -27.27 -12.31 -12.09
N ALA A 270 -26.00 -11.93 -12.21
CA ALA A 270 -25.24 -11.23 -11.18
C ALA A 270 -25.71 -9.76 -11.08
N VAL A 271 -26.68 -9.49 -10.21
CA VAL A 271 -27.00 -8.13 -9.79
C VAL A 271 -25.92 -7.65 -8.82
N SER A 272 -25.08 -6.74 -9.32
CA SER A 272 -24.03 -6.01 -8.60
C SER A 272 -24.55 -5.41 -7.29
N ARG A 273 -24.01 -5.87 -6.15
CA ARG A 273 -24.21 -5.19 -4.85
C ARG A 273 -23.27 -3.99 -4.79
N ILE A 274 -23.81 -2.84 -5.19
CA ILE A 274 -23.19 -1.51 -5.15
C ILE A 274 -22.93 -1.12 -3.69
N GLY A 275 -21.67 -0.85 -3.35
CA GLY A 275 -21.25 -0.41 -2.01
C GLY A 275 -21.74 1.00 -1.63
N PRO A 276 -21.68 1.40 -0.34
CA PRO A 276 -22.35 2.60 0.20
C PRO A 276 -21.85 3.95 -0.35
N TYR A 277 -20.75 3.97 -1.11
CA TYR A 277 -20.09 5.17 -1.62
C TYR A 277 -19.96 5.23 -3.15
N ALA A 278 -20.41 4.21 -3.88
CA ALA A 278 -20.51 4.33 -5.34
C ALA A 278 -21.68 5.27 -5.67
N PRO A 279 -21.53 6.19 -6.66
CA PRO A 279 -22.65 6.92 -7.20
C PRO A 279 -23.71 5.90 -7.61
N THR A 280 -24.90 5.99 -7.01
CA THR A 280 -26.00 5.10 -7.36
C THR A 280 -26.26 5.21 -8.87
N GLU A 281 -26.74 4.14 -9.51
CA GLU A 281 -27.13 4.19 -10.93
C GLU A 281 -28.07 5.37 -11.22
N LYS A 282 -28.90 5.74 -10.24
CA LYS A 282 -29.76 6.94 -10.30
C LYS A 282 -28.98 8.25 -10.35
N GLN A 283 -27.87 8.36 -9.61
CA GLN A 283 -26.98 9.53 -9.67
C GLN A 283 -26.26 9.58 -11.01
N VAL A 284 -25.69 8.48 -11.49
CA VAL A 284 -25.03 8.42 -12.79
C VAL A 284 -26.00 8.76 -13.93
N ALA A 285 -27.18 8.14 -13.93
CA ALA A 285 -28.24 8.43 -14.89
C ALA A 285 -28.75 9.88 -14.76
N PHE A 286 -28.77 10.45 -13.56
CA PHE A 286 -29.12 11.86 -13.36
C PHE A 286 -28.06 12.78 -13.98
N TYR A 287 -26.78 12.52 -13.78
CA TYR A 287 -25.69 13.30 -14.39
C TYR A 287 -25.73 13.21 -15.92
N GLN A 288 -25.93 12.01 -16.47
CA GLN A 288 -26.09 11.81 -17.92
C GLN A 288 -27.29 12.58 -18.46
N ARG A 289 -28.47 12.45 -17.82
CA ARG A 289 -29.66 13.22 -18.21
C ARG A 289 -29.47 14.72 -18.09
N LEU A 290 -28.76 15.20 -17.06
CA LEU A 290 -28.50 16.62 -16.89
C LEU A 290 -27.58 17.15 -18.00
N ALA A 291 -26.56 16.37 -18.38
CA ALA A 291 -25.64 16.69 -19.46
C ALA A 291 -26.34 16.69 -20.84
N GLU A 292 -27.22 15.71 -21.07
CA GLU A 292 -27.92 15.50 -22.35
C GLU A 292 -29.23 16.29 -22.47
N SER A 293 -29.74 16.89 -21.38
CA SER A 293 -31.05 17.54 -21.37
C SER A 293 -31.06 18.78 -22.25
N PRO A 294 -31.93 18.85 -23.28
CA PRO A 294 -32.09 20.04 -24.13
C PRO A 294 -32.83 21.19 -23.41
N VAL A 295 -33.31 20.94 -22.19
CA VAL A 295 -34.09 21.92 -21.41
C VAL A 295 -33.20 22.94 -20.71
N PHE A 296 -31.94 22.57 -20.44
CA PHE A 296 -30.96 23.44 -19.80
C PHE A 296 -30.03 24.05 -20.83
N THR A 297 -29.74 25.33 -20.66
CA THR A 297 -28.65 25.95 -21.44
C THR A 297 -27.31 25.37 -20.99
N GLU A 298 -26.29 25.47 -21.84
CA GLU A 298 -24.94 24.99 -21.51
C GLU A 298 -24.39 25.68 -20.26
N GLU A 299 -24.74 26.94 -20.05
CA GLU A 299 -24.36 27.73 -18.90
C GLU A 299 -25.08 27.31 -17.61
N GLU A 300 -26.36 26.92 -17.70
CA GLU A 300 -27.11 26.32 -16.59
C GLU A 300 -26.55 24.95 -16.21
N ARG A 301 -26.18 24.12 -17.21
CA ARG A 301 -25.52 22.82 -16.97
C ARG A 301 -24.18 22.99 -16.26
N ARG A 302 -23.36 23.95 -16.71
CA ARG A 302 -22.07 24.27 -16.10
C ARG A 302 -22.23 24.71 -14.64
N ARG A 303 -23.16 25.62 -14.33
CA ARG A 303 -23.43 26.08 -12.96
C ARG A 303 -23.96 24.95 -12.07
N ALA A 304 -24.81 24.08 -12.60
CA ALA A 304 -25.34 22.95 -11.84
C ALA A 304 -24.23 21.94 -11.49
N LEU A 305 -23.32 21.66 -12.43
CA LEU A 305 -22.16 20.80 -12.19
C LEU A 305 -21.17 21.44 -11.19
N GLU A 306 -20.83 22.71 -11.35
CA GLU A 306 -19.93 23.46 -10.46
C GLU A 306 -20.48 23.59 -9.02
N TRP A 307 -21.79 23.66 -8.88
CA TRP A 307 -22.42 23.65 -7.57
C TRP A 307 -22.41 22.25 -6.92
N LEU A 308 -22.68 21.20 -7.72
CA LEU A 308 -22.64 19.82 -7.24
C LEU A 308 -21.24 19.42 -6.75
N THR A 309 -20.18 19.96 -7.36
CA THR A 309 -18.80 19.73 -6.92
C THR A 309 -18.42 20.47 -5.64
N THR A 310 -19.08 21.60 -5.33
CA THR A 310 -18.72 22.45 -4.19
C THR A 310 -19.60 22.25 -2.95
N LYS A 311 -20.83 21.72 -3.09
CA LYS A 311 -21.84 21.73 -2.01
C LYS A 311 -22.55 20.39 -1.75
N ALA A 312 -22.29 19.33 -2.51
CA ALA A 312 -23.12 18.11 -2.44
C ALA A 312 -22.90 17.29 -1.16
N THR A 313 -23.86 17.40 -0.22
CA THR A 313 -24.16 16.35 0.77
C THR A 313 -25.35 15.52 0.26
N ARG A 314 -25.58 14.30 0.78
CA ARG A 314 -26.69 13.43 0.33
C ARG A 314 -28.06 14.11 0.37
N GLN A 315 -28.28 15.00 1.35
CA GLN A 315 -29.54 15.73 1.52
C GLN A 315 -29.75 16.80 0.43
N THR A 316 -28.68 17.50 0.03
CA THR A 316 -28.78 18.63 -0.91
C THR A 316 -29.05 18.22 -2.36
N ILE A 317 -28.75 16.97 -2.74
CA ILE A 317 -29.02 16.44 -4.09
C ILE A 317 -30.53 16.21 -4.29
N LYS A 318 -31.24 15.71 -3.27
CA LYS A 318 -32.68 15.49 -3.34
C LYS A 318 -33.44 16.81 -3.48
N ASP A 319 -33.08 17.79 -2.66
CA ASP A 319 -33.71 19.12 -2.67
C ASP A 319 -33.49 19.83 -4.03
N GLN A 320 -32.35 19.58 -4.69
CA GLN A 320 -32.11 20.08 -6.04
C GLN A 320 -32.88 19.35 -7.13
N ILE A 321 -33.05 18.03 -7.05
CA ILE A 321 -33.91 17.29 -7.99
C ILE A 321 -35.33 17.85 -7.91
N ASP A 322 -35.82 18.13 -6.70
CA ASP A 322 -37.15 18.70 -6.49
C ASP A 322 -37.23 20.17 -6.94
N TRP A 323 -36.18 20.98 -6.74
CA TRP A 323 -36.12 22.34 -7.28
C TRP A 323 -36.09 22.39 -8.82
N LEU A 324 -35.30 21.52 -9.45
CA LEU A 324 -35.21 21.42 -10.92
C LEU A 324 -36.54 20.96 -11.52
N LYS A 325 -37.21 19.98 -10.91
CA LYS A 325 -38.56 19.57 -11.32
C LYS A 325 -39.54 20.75 -11.29
N ARG A 326 -39.54 21.53 -10.20
CA ARG A 326 -40.39 22.72 -10.10
C ARG A 326 -40.09 23.72 -11.22
N GLN A 327 -38.83 24.02 -11.51
CA GLN A 327 -38.46 24.96 -12.59
C GLN A 327 -38.94 24.48 -13.98
N VAL A 328 -38.84 23.19 -14.26
CA VAL A 328 -39.34 22.61 -15.52
C VAL A 328 -40.85 22.71 -15.60
N GLU A 329 -41.57 22.45 -14.50
CA GLU A 329 -43.02 22.59 -14.41
C GLU A 329 -43.46 24.05 -14.61
N THR A 330 -42.80 25.03 -13.98
CA THR A 330 -43.13 26.45 -14.18
C THR A 330 -42.91 26.91 -15.62
N ARG A 331 -41.84 26.46 -16.27
CA ARG A 331 -41.56 26.78 -17.69
C ARG A 331 -42.57 26.12 -18.63
N ARG A 332 -43.03 24.90 -18.33
CA ARG A 332 -44.09 24.22 -19.08
C ARG A 332 -45.43 24.95 -18.97
N ALA A 333 -45.81 25.38 -17.77
CA ALA A 333 -47.04 26.15 -17.55
C ALA A 333 -47.02 27.46 -18.36
N LYS A 334 -45.91 28.21 -18.30
CA LYS A 334 -45.77 29.47 -19.02
C LYS A 334 -45.87 29.31 -20.55
N ARG A 335 -45.29 28.25 -21.12
CA ARG A 335 -45.43 27.94 -22.56
C ARG A 335 -46.84 27.55 -22.96
N ALA A 336 -47.59 26.89 -22.07
CA ALA A 336 -48.98 26.52 -22.33
C ALA A 336 -49.88 27.77 -22.38
N ASP A 337 -49.66 28.72 -21.47
CA ASP A 337 -50.38 30.00 -21.46
C ASP A 337 -50.05 30.85 -22.69
N GLU A 338 -48.78 30.89 -23.11
CA GLU A 338 -48.34 31.58 -24.34
C GLU A 338 -48.84 30.92 -25.64
N SER A 339 -49.26 29.65 -25.60
CA SER A 339 -49.82 28.94 -26.76
C SER A 339 -51.34 29.00 -26.82
N ALA A 340 -51.99 29.43 -25.73
CA ALA A 340 -53.45 29.55 -25.62
C ALA A 340 -53.94 31.00 -25.79
N ALA A 341 -53.03 31.97 -25.75
CA ALA A 341 -53.24 33.37 -26.13
C ALA A 341 -52.87 33.58 -27.60
#